data_AF-A0A7Y4XKQ0-F1
#
_entry.id   AF-A0A7Y4XKQ0-F1
#
_cell.length_a   1.000
_cell.length_b   1.000
_cell.length_c   1.000
_cell.angle_alpha   90.00
_cell.angle_beta   90.00
_cell.angle_gamma   90.00
#
_symmetry.space_group_name_H-M   'P 1'
#
loop_
_entity.id
_entity.type
_entity.pdbx_description
1 polymer ?
#
loop_
_entity_poly.entity_id
_entity_poly.type
_entity_poly.pdbx_seq_one_letter_code
_entity_poly.pdbx_strand_id
1 'polypeptide(L)' 'MDETKIDAATMGRLANALAFICGADHAATKALKKAAETGADKDVKAARSQFLKLKSGDRQAAFAMLSD' A
#
# COMPACT_ATOMS: atom_id res chain seq x y z
N MET A 1 4.04 20.95 -4.71
CA MET A 1 3.86 19.80 -3.80
C MET A 1 2.36 19.60 -3.65
N ASP A 2 1.68 19.36 -4.76
CA ASP A 2 0.26 19.02 -4.75
C ASP A 2 0.12 17.64 -4.10
N GLU A 3 -0.82 17.55 -3.18
CA GLU A 3 -1.16 16.38 -2.38
C GLU A 3 -0.85 15.10 -3.15
N THR A 4 0.16 14.37 -2.67
CA THR A 4 0.61 13.08 -3.18
C THR A 4 -0.57 12.11 -3.22
N LYS A 5 -1.35 12.19 -4.28
CA LYS A 5 -2.28 11.17 -4.74
C LYS A 5 -1.37 10.03 -5.16
N ILE A 6 -1.07 9.16 -4.20
CA ILE A 6 -0.71 7.79 -4.53
C ILE A 6 -1.93 7.30 -5.31
N ASP A 7 -1.82 7.32 -6.64
CA ASP A 7 -2.94 7.00 -7.49
C ASP A 7 -3.32 5.53 -7.29
N ALA A 8 -4.51 5.14 -7.74
CA ALA A 8 -5.00 3.77 -7.63
C ALA A 8 -3.96 2.76 -8.19
N ALA A 9 -3.28 3.07 -9.28
CA ALA A 9 -2.24 2.19 -9.84
C ALA A 9 -1.04 2.04 -8.90
N THR A 10 -0.57 3.14 -8.29
CA THR A 10 0.53 3.10 -7.32
C THR A 10 0.16 2.31 -6.06
N MET A 11 -1.09 2.43 -5.58
CA MET A 11 -1.60 1.64 -4.47
C MET A 11 -1.69 0.15 -4.80
N GLY A 12 -2.11 -0.18 -6.03
CA GLY A 12 -2.15 -1.56 -6.51
C GLY A 12 -0.76 -2.20 -6.57
N ARG A 13 0.25 -1.45 -7.02
CA ARG A 13 1.65 -1.91 -7.01
C ARG A 13 2.18 -2.13 -5.59
N LEU A 14 1.89 -1.21 -4.66
CA LEU A 14 2.22 -1.40 -3.24
C LEU A 14 1.53 -2.61 -2.63
N ALA A 15 0.27 -2.87 -2.99
CA ALA A 15 -0.45 -4.05 -2.54
C ALA A 15 0.22 -5.34 -3.03
N ASN A 16 0.64 -5.40 -4.29
CA ASN A 16 1.34 -6.57 -4.83
C ASN A 16 2.69 -6.81 -4.15
N ALA A 17 3.47 -5.74 -3.93
CA ALA A 17 4.74 -5.84 -3.20
C ALA A 17 4.54 -6.36 -1.77
N LEU A 18 3.54 -5.85 -1.04
CA LEU A 18 3.22 -6.34 0.31
C LEU A 18 2.61 -7.74 0.32
N ALA A 19 1.90 -8.14 -0.73
CA ALA A 19 1.44 -9.52 -0.86
C ALA A 19 2.62 -10.49 -0.95
N PHE A 20 3.71 -10.08 -1.58
CA PHE A 20 4.95 -10.86 -1.64
C PHE A 20 5.72 -10.85 -0.32
N ILE A 21 5.81 -9.71 0.36
CA ILE A 21 6.60 -9.54 1.60
C ILE A 21 5.86 -10.07 2.83
N CYS A 22 4.62 -9.64 3.04
CA CYS A 22 3.83 -9.92 4.24
C CYS A 22 2.75 -11.00 4.01
N GLY A 23 2.48 -11.36 2.76
CA GLY A 23 1.41 -12.28 2.38
C GLY A 23 0.13 -11.56 1.93
N ALA A 24 -0.63 -12.25 1.06
CA ALA A 24 -1.90 -11.75 0.50
C ALA A 24 -2.98 -11.52 1.58
N ASP A 25 -2.94 -12.29 2.68
CA ASP A 25 -3.91 -12.20 3.76
C ASP A 25 -3.64 -11.09 4.78
N HIS A 26 -2.49 -10.41 4.67
CA HIS A 26 -2.09 -9.38 5.62
C HIS A 26 -3.01 -8.15 5.56
N ALA A 27 -3.33 -7.58 6.72
CA ALA A 27 -4.27 -6.45 6.83
C ALA A 27 -3.87 -5.23 5.99
N ALA A 28 -2.58 -4.91 5.94
CA ALA A 28 -2.05 -3.82 5.11
C ALA A 28 -2.20 -4.09 3.60
N THR A 29 -1.95 -5.33 3.16
CA THR A 29 -2.10 -5.77 1.77
C THR A 29 -3.55 -5.63 1.32
N LYS A 30 -4.51 -6.13 2.12
CA LYS A 30 -5.94 -6.01 1.83
C LYS A 30 -6.40 -4.55 1.79
N ALA A 31 -5.92 -3.73 2.71
CA ALA A 31 -6.27 -2.32 2.75
C ALA A 31 -5.75 -1.55 1.52
N LEU A 32 -4.51 -1.79 1.10
CA LEU A 32 -3.95 -1.18 -0.12
C LEU A 32 -4.63 -1.66 -1.39
N LYS A 33 -4.94 -2.96 -1.48
CA LYS A 33 -5.70 -3.50 -2.62
C LYS A 33 -7.08 -2.85 -2.72
N LYS A 34 -7.81 -2.79 -1.60
CA LYS A 34 -9.11 -2.14 -1.54
C LYS A 34 -9.04 -0.66 -1.91
N ALA A 35 -8.04 0.06 -1.41
CA ALA A 35 -7.84 1.46 -1.74
C ALA A 35 -7.53 1.68 -3.23
N ALA A 36 -6.81 0.74 -3.86
CA ALA A 36 -6.57 0.73 -5.30
C ALA A 36 -7.87 0.45 -6.11
N GLU A 37 -8.73 -0.43 -5.62
CA GLU A 37 -9.99 -0.79 -6.29
C GLU A 37 -11.06 0.31 -6.16
N THR A 38 -11.21 0.92 -4.99
CA THR A 38 -12.27 1.90 -4.74
C THR A 38 -11.85 3.33 -5.04
N GLY A 39 -10.56 3.65 -4.90
CA GLY A 39 -10.05 5.02 -4.98
C GLY A 39 -10.64 5.97 -3.92
N ALA A 40 -11.36 5.45 -2.93
CA ALA A 40 -12.05 6.26 -1.94
C ALA A 40 -11.08 6.80 -0.89
N ASP A 41 -11.16 8.10 -0.58
CA ASP A 41 -10.33 8.76 0.44
C ASP A 41 -10.28 8.03 1.79
N LYS A 42 -11.41 7.44 2.20
CA LYS A 42 -11.50 6.63 3.42
C LYS A 42 -10.58 5.40 3.36
N ASP A 43 -10.64 4.66 2.26
CA ASP A 43 -9.84 3.44 2.08
C ASP A 43 -8.35 3.80 1.90
N VAL A 44 -8.05 4.87 1.17
CA VAL A 44 -6.69 5.45 1.03
C VAL A 44 -6.08 5.78 2.40
N LYS A 45 -6.84 6.48 3.27
CA LYS A 45 -6.39 6.82 4.62
C LYS A 45 -6.21 5.57 5.49
N ALA A 46 -7.13 4.62 5.41
CA ALA A 46 -7.03 3.35 6.14
C ALA A 46 -5.80 2.54 5.71
N ALA A 47 -5.56 2.44 4.40
CA ALA A 47 -4.40 1.77 3.82
C ALA A 47 -3.09 2.42 4.27
N ARG A 48 -2.98 3.75 4.21
CA ARG A 48 -1.83 4.49 4.74
C ARG A 48 -1.59 4.23 6.23
N SER A 49 -2.64 4.23 7.04
CA SER A 49 -2.52 3.94 8.48
C SER A 49 -2.00 2.52 8.73
N GLN A 50 -2.52 1.52 8.01
CA GLN A 50 -2.04 0.14 8.12
C GLN A 50 -0.60 -0.01 7.62
N PHE A 51 -0.24 0.67 6.53
CA PHE A 51 1.12 0.68 6.01
C PHE A 51 2.12 1.27 7.01
N LEU A 52 1.77 2.39 7.66
CA LEU A 52 2.61 3.00 8.70
C LEU A 52 2.78 2.11 9.95
N LYS A 53 1.83 1.22 10.23
CA LYS A 53 1.93 0.25 11.33
C LYS A 53 2.86 -0.94 11.04
N LEU A 54 3.23 -1.17 9.79
CA LEU A 54 4.19 -2.22 9.43
C LEU A 54 5.56 -1.96 10.08
N LYS A 55 6.43 -2.97 10.10
CA LYS A 55 7.83 -2.74 10.48
C LYS A 55 8.52 -1.91 9.40
N SER A 56 9.51 -1.12 9.81
CA SER A 56 10.26 -0.26 8.86
C SER A 56 10.87 -1.06 7.70
N GLY A 57 11.34 -2.29 7.97
CA GLY A 57 11.88 -3.19 6.95
C GLY A 57 10.85 -3.57 5.88
N ASP A 58 9.62 -3.92 6.27
CA ASP A 58 8.56 -4.29 5.32
C ASP A 58 8.16 -3.11 4.43
N ARG A 59 8.08 -1.89 5.02
CA ARG A 59 7.83 -0.67 4.25
C ARG A 59 8.93 -0.38 3.24
N GLN A 60 10.19 -0.47 3.66
CA GLN A 60 11.34 -0.23 2.79
C GLN A 60 11.41 -1.26 1.66
N ALA A 61 11.19 -2.54 1.96
CA ALA A 61 11.12 -3.59 0.96
C ALA A 61 10.00 -3.32 -0.07
N ALA A 62 8.81 -2.90 0.40
CA ALA A 62 7.71 -2.55 -0.50
C ALA A 62 8.03 -1.36 -1.41
N PHE A 63 8.75 -0.33 -0.91
CA PHE A 63 9.21 0.78 -1.74
C PHE A 63 10.34 0.40 -2.71
N ALA A 64 11.24 -0.51 -2.30
CA ALA A 64 12.30 -1.00 -3.17
C ALA A 64 11.72 -1.74 -4.39
N MET A 65 10.67 -2.55 -4.20
CA MET A 65 9.97 -3.24 -5.30
C MET A 65 9.20 -2.31 -6.26
N LEU A 66 8.99 -1.04 -5.90
CA LEU A 66 8.41 -0.05 -6.81
C LEU A 66 9.45 0.66 -7.68
N SER A 67 10.71 0.61 -7.25
CA SER A 67 11.83 1.27 -7.93
C SER A 67 12.51 0.34 -8.94
N ASP A 68 12.04 -0.90 -9.03
CA ASP A 68 12.41 -1.94 -9.99
C ASP A 68 11.35 -2.01 -11.10
#